data_AF-A0A9W6L9E5-F1
#
_entry.id   AF-A0A9W6L9E5-F1
#
_cell.length_a   1.000
_cell.length_b   1.000
_cell.length_c   1.000
_cell.angle_alpha   90.00
_cell.angle_beta   90.00
_cell.angle_gamma   90.00
#
_symmetry.space_group_name_H-M   'P 1'
#
loop_
_entity.id
_entity.type
_entity.pdbx_description
1 polymer ?
#
loop_
_entity_poly.entity_id
_entity_poly.type
_entity_poly.pdbx_seq_one_letter_code
_entity_poly.pdbx_strand_id
1 'polypeptide(L)'
;MRPGDIYWVNLDPAVGDEIRKKRPVVVLNGGHEKHLKLAIVVPVTGWNPNWEANPFFVSLEPDPNNGLQKKSAIDCFQVRALSHTRFVERIGAISDTAMYQVKTAIALILDIDPEHCG
;
A
#
# COMPACT_ATOMS: atom_id res chain seq x y z
N MET A 1 13.06 6.25 -0.08
CA MET A 1 11.68 5.74 -0.06
C MET A 1 11.05 6.18 1.25
N ARG A 2 9.90 6.85 1.19
CA ARG A 2 9.21 7.48 2.32
C ARG A 2 7.81 6.89 2.48
N PRO A 3 7.20 6.96 3.68
CA PRO A 3 5.79 6.64 3.86
C PRO A 3 4.95 7.40 2.83
N GLY A 4 4.04 6.71 2.17
CA GLY A 4 3.11 7.27 1.19
C GLY A 4 3.62 7.25 -0.24
N ASP A 5 4.93 7.04 -0.47
CA ASP A 5 5.42 6.86 -1.83
C ASP A 5 4.81 5.59 -2.46
N ILE A 6 4.49 5.68 -3.75
CA ILE A 6 4.05 4.57 -4.59
C ILE A 6 5.21 4.10 -5.46
N TYR A 7 5.49 2.80 -5.45
CA TYR A 7 6.53 2.17 -6.27
C TYR A 7 5.99 1.00 -7.06
N TRP A 8 6.51 0.78 -8.26
CA TRP A 8 6.38 -0.53 -8.91
C TRP A 8 7.27 -1.55 -8.24
N VAL A 9 6.70 -2.71 -7.92
CA VAL A 9 7.39 -3.82 -7.27
C VAL A 9 6.99 -5.15 -7.91
N ASN A 10 7.93 -6.10 -8.00
CA ASN A 10 7.60 -7.49 -8.35
C ASN A 10 7.20 -8.28 -7.11
N LEU A 11 5.93 -8.71 -7.05
CA LEU A 11 5.37 -9.50 -5.95
C LEU A 11 5.45 -11.02 -6.17
N ASP A 12 5.95 -11.47 -7.33
CA ASP A 12 6.14 -12.90 -7.58
C ASP A 12 7.41 -13.45 -6.90
N PRO A 13 7.42 -14.76 -6.54
CA PRO A 13 6.27 -15.67 -6.56
C PRO A 13 5.29 -15.36 -5.42
N ALA A 14 4.02 -15.68 -5.65
CA ALA A 14 2.96 -15.60 -4.65
C ALA A 14 2.16 -16.92 -4.64
N VAL A 15 1.57 -17.27 -3.51
CA VAL A 15 0.81 -18.51 -3.34
C VAL A 15 -0.68 -18.22 -3.16
N GLY A 16 -1.55 -18.97 -3.85
CA GLY A 16 -3.00 -18.82 -3.73
C GLY A 16 -3.50 -17.42 -4.12
N ASP A 17 -4.20 -16.77 -3.18
CA ASP A 17 -4.83 -15.45 -3.35
C ASP A 17 -3.93 -14.28 -2.97
N GLU A 18 -2.66 -14.53 -2.63
CA GLU A 18 -1.68 -13.47 -2.47
C GLU A 18 -1.58 -12.62 -3.75
N ILE A 19 -1.55 -11.30 -3.59
CA ILE A 19 -1.33 -10.42 -4.74
C ILE A 19 0.03 -10.71 -5.38
N ARG A 20 -0.01 -10.86 -6.71
CA ARG A 20 1.09 -11.33 -7.54
C ARG A 20 1.44 -10.36 -8.67
N LYS A 21 2.51 -10.68 -9.41
CA LYS A 21 3.05 -9.93 -10.57
C LYS A 21 3.66 -8.57 -10.19
N LYS A 22 4.09 -7.83 -11.22
CA LYS A 22 4.46 -6.42 -11.08
C LYS A 22 3.22 -5.59 -10.74
N ARG A 23 3.23 -4.93 -9.58
CA ARG A 23 2.13 -4.10 -9.05
C ARG A 23 2.67 -2.83 -8.41
N PRO A 24 1.91 -1.72 -8.44
CA PRO A 24 2.22 -0.59 -7.59
C PRO A 24 1.98 -0.99 -6.13
N VAL A 25 2.79 -0.46 -5.22
CA VAL A 25 2.61 -0.61 -3.78
C VAL A 25 2.81 0.73 -3.10
N VAL A 26 2.07 0.99 -2.03
CA VAL A 26 2.29 2.14 -1.14
C VAL A 26 3.22 1.71 -0.02
N VAL A 27 4.24 2.52 0.25
CA VAL A 27 5.18 2.30 1.35
C VAL A 27 4.58 2.83 2.66
N LEU A 28 4.66 2.04 3.72
CA LEU A 28 4.06 2.35 5.01
C LEU A 28 5.08 2.84 6.05
N ASN A 29 6.34 2.38 5.97
CA ASN A 29 7.38 2.72 6.94
C ASN A 29 8.47 3.62 6.34
N GLY A 30 9.02 4.53 7.15
CA GLY A 30 10.19 5.35 6.80
C GLY A 30 11.53 4.65 7.01
N GLY A 31 11.56 3.31 6.97
CA GLY A 31 12.69 2.48 7.41
C GLY A 31 14.03 2.70 6.70
N HIS A 32 14.03 3.42 5.57
CA HIS A 32 15.23 3.73 4.81
C HIS A 32 16.23 4.59 5.58
N GLU A 33 15.76 5.46 6.48
CA GLU A 33 16.64 6.32 7.29
C GLU A 33 17.37 5.52 8.37
N LYS A 34 16.92 4.29 8.67
CA LYS A 34 17.46 3.43 9.73
C LYS A 34 18.23 2.20 9.19
N HIS A 35 18.67 2.25 7.94
CA HIS A 35 19.36 1.13 7.26
C HIS A 35 18.60 -0.20 7.26
N LEU A 36 17.27 -0.17 7.36
CA LEU A 36 16.47 -1.39 7.21
C LEU A 36 16.58 -1.90 5.77
N LYS A 37 16.64 -3.23 5.60
CA LYS A 37 16.70 -3.89 4.27
C LYS A 37 15.31 -4.19 3.70
N LEU A 38 14.27 -4.02 4.53
CA LEU A 38 12.88 -4.32 4.23
C LEU A 38 12.04 -3.06 4.33
N ALA A 39 11.10 -2.93 3.40
CA ALA A 39 10.02 -1.97 3.44
C ALA A 39 8.71 -2.70 3.72
N ILE A 40 7.88 -2.14 4.60
CA ILE A 40 6.51 -2.57 4.83
C ILE A 40 5.65 -1.82 3.81
N VAL A 41 4.91 -2.57 3.01
CA VAL A 41 4.09 -2.01 1.93
C VAL A 41 2.71 -2.61 1.90
N VAL A 42 1.83 -1.95 1.17
CA VAL A 42 0.49 -2.43 0.83
C VAL A 42 0.29 -2.33 -0.69
N PRO A 43 -0.16 -3.40 -1.36
CA PRO A 43 -0.30 -3.41 -2.81
C PRO A 43 -1.52 -2.62 -3.30
N VAL A 44 -1.40 -2.13 -4.54
CA VAL A 44 -2.46 -1.46 -5.28
C VAL A 44 -2.99 -2.38 -6.37
N THR A 45 -4.31 -2.47 -6.46
CA THR A 45 -5.05 -3.24 -7.47
C THR A 45 -6.07 -2.34 -8.20
N GLY A 46 -6.72 -2.86 -9.24
CA GLY A 46 -7.80 -2.14 -9.91
C GLY A 46 -9.05 -2.09 -9.02
N TRP A 47 -9.76 -0.95 -9.04
CA TRP A 47 -10.99 -0.79 -8.25
C TRP A 47 -12.09 -1.78 -8.65
N ASN A 48 -12.83 -2.28 -7.65
CA ASN A 48 -14.06 -3.06 -7.83
C ASN A 48 -15.20 -2.35 -7.06
N PRO A 49 -16.34 -2.04 -7.71
CA PRO A 49 -17.48 -1.40 -7.04
C PRO A 49 -18.00 -2.13 -5.80
N ASN A 50 -17.83 -3.46 -5.72
CA ASN A 50 -18.25 -4.24 -4.55
C ASN A 50 -17.45 -3.92 -3.27
N TRP A 51 -16.36 -3.14 -3.38
CA TRP A 51 -15.54 -2.74 -2.24
C TRP A 51 -15.92 -1.37 -1.66
N GLU A 52 -16.90 -0.68 -2.22
CA GLU A 52 -17.28 0.68 -1.80
C GLU A 52 -17.59 0.80 -0.30
N ALA A 53 -18.19 -0.23 0.29
CA ALA A 53 -18.49 -0.29 1.73
C ALA A 53 -17.47 -1.12 2.54
N ASN A 54 -16.39 -1.60 1.93
CA ASN A 54 -15.43 -2.47 2.60
C ASN A 54 -14.26 -1.64 3.18
N PRO A 55 -14.06 -1.61 4.51
CA PRO A 55 -13.06 -0.77 5.16
C PRO A 55 -11.61 -1.18 4.86
N PHE A 56 -11.38 -2.36 4.28
CA PHE A 56 -10.04 -2.86 3.96
C PHE A 56 -9.54 -2.43 2.59
N PHE A 57 -10.37 -1.77 1.79
CA PHE A 57 -10.02 -1.27 0.46
C PHE A 57 -10.12 0.25 0.43
N VAL A 58 -8.99 0.94 0.29
CA VAL A 58 -8.96 2.40 0.18
C VAL A 58 -8.95 2.77 -1.30
N SER A 59 -9.98 3.48 -1.76
CA SER A 59 -10.07 3.96 -3.14
C SER A 59 -9.01 5.01 -3.44
N LEU A 60 -8.37 4.90 -4.60
CA LEU A 60 -7.48 5.91 -5.16
C LEU A 60 -7.99 6.34 -6.54
N GLU A 61 -8.34 7.61 -6.68
CA GLU A 61 -8.57 8.21 -7.99
C GLU A 61 -7.22 8.61 -8.62
N PRO A 62 -7.06 8.49 -9.95
CA PRO A 62 -5.88 9.00 -10.63
C PRO A 62 -5.70 10.49 -10.39
N ASP A 63 -4.48 10.89 -10.04
CA ASP A 63 -4.11 12.29 -9.95
C ASP A 63 -2.65 12.49 -10.42
N PRO A 64 -2.22 13.74 -10.69
CA PRO A 64 -0.86 14.03 -11.15
C PRO A 64 0.25 13.63 -10.17
N ASN A 65 -0.04 13.42 -8.89
CA ASN A 65 0.93 13.11 -7.84
C ASN A 65 1.10 11.61 -7.63
N ASN A 66 0.08 10.79 -7.90
CA ASN A 66 0.08 9.37 -7.58
C ASN A 66 0.51 8.46 -8.74
N GLY A 67 0.53 8.98 -9.98
CA GLY A 67 1.04 8.27 -11.16
C GLY A 67 0.16 7.11 -11.64
N LEU A 68 -1.06 6.97 -11.11
CA LEU A 68 -2.04 5.97 -11.52
C LEU A 68 -2.75 6.41 -12.81
N GLN A 69 -3.16 5.43 -13.62
CA GLN A 69 -3.83 5.68 -14.91
C GLN A 69 -5.33 5.45 -14.86
N LYS A 70 -5.83 4.84 -13.78
CA LYS A 70 -7.24 4.49 -13.58
C LYS A 70 -7.56 4.38 -12.10
N LYS A 71 -8.84 4.49 -11.78
CA LYS A 71 -9.35 4.24 -10.42
C LYS A 71 -8.85 2.89 -9.90
N SER A 72 -8.26 2.93 -8.72
CA SER A 72 -7.55 1.83 -8.11
C SER A 72 -7.99 1.65 -6.66
N ALA A 73 -7.57 0.56 -6.03
CA ALA A 73 -7.76 0.30 -4.61
C ALA A 73 -6.43 -0.09 -3.98
N ILE A 74 -6.16 0.42 -2.79
CA ILE A 74 -5.14 -0.13 -1.90
C ILE A 74 -5.79 -1.29 -1.14
N ASP A 75 -5.30 -2.51 -1.34
CA ASP A 75 -5.80 -3.71 -0.66
C ASP A 75 -5.03 -3.89 0.66
N CYS A 76 -5.60 -3.34 1.74
CA CYS A 76 -4.94 -3.29 3.05
C CYS A 76 -4.77 -4.68 3.69
N PHE A 77 -5.56 -5.67 3.27
CA PHE A 77 -5.46 -7.05 3.76
C PHE A 77 -4.18 -7.75 3.28
N GLN A 78 -3.54 -7.21 2.25
CA GLN A 78 -2.35 -7.77 1.62
C GLN A 78 -1.06 -7.04 2.04
N VAL A 79 -1.07 -6.38 3.21
CA VAL A 79 0.12 -5.75 3.81
C VAL A 79 1.26 -6.76 4.00
N ARG A 80 2.48 -6.39 3.61
CA ARG A 80 3.64 -7.30 3.73
C ARG A 80 4.98 -6.57 3.75
N ALA A 81 5.99 -7.24 4.30
CA ALA A 81 7.39 -6.82 4.23
C ALA A 81 8.03 -7.29 2.91
N LEU A 82 8.75 -6.39 2.22
CA LEU A 82 9.44 -6.68 0.97
C LEU A 82 10.90 -6.22 1.02
N SER A 83 11.79 -7.02 0.45
CA SER A 83 13.18 -6.60 0.22
C SER A 83 13.24 -5.43 -0.75
N HIS A 84 14.12 -4.46 -0.46
CA HIS A 84 14.36 -3.31 -1.35
C HIS A 84 14.76 -3.72 -2.77
N THR A 85 15.35 -4.90 -2.94
CA THR A 85 15.72 -5.47 -4.25
C THR A 85 14.53 -5.71 -5.18
N ARG A 86 13.30 -5.78 -4.65
CA ARG A 86 12.08 -5.96 -5.45
C ARG A 86 11.53 -4.66 -6.04
N PHE A 87 12.01 -3.50 -5.56
CA PHE A 87 11.55 -2.19 -5.98
C PHE A 87 12.20 -1.78 -7.30
N VAL A 88 11.38 -1.32 -8.24
CA VAL A 88 11.82 -0.99 -9.59
C VAL A 88 11.92 0.52 -9.76
N GLU A 89 10.80 1.23 -9.61
CA GLU A 89 10.74 2.68 -9.82
C GLU A 89 9.66 3.32 -8.94
N ARG A 90 9.91 4.55 -8.50
CA ARG A 90 8.91 5.38 -7.83
C ARG A 90 8.01 6.01 -8.89
N ILE A 91 6.70 5.93 -8.72
CA ILE A 91 5.73 6.54 -9.67
C ILE A 91 4.94 7.70 -9.09
N GLY A 92 4.87 7.83 -7.77
CA GLY A 92 4.08 8.89 -7.16
C GLY A 92 4.02 8.79 -5.65
N ALA A 93 3.02 9.42 -5.06
CA ALA A 93 2.66 9.26 -3.65
C ALA A 93 1.16 9.41 -3.46
N ILE A 94 0.63 8.84 -2.37
CA ILE A 94 -0.75 9.07 -1.93
C ILE A 94 -0.84 10.31 -1.04
N SER A 95 -2.04 10.86 -0.89
CA SER A 95 -2.31 11.97 0.04
C SER A 95 -2.24 11.51 1.49
N ASP A 96 -2.09 12.48 2.41
CA ASP A 96 -2.11 12.21 3.85
C ASP A 96 -3.46 11.62 4.31
N THR A 97 -4.56 12.06 3.70
CA THR A 97 -5.90 11.50 3.95
C THR A 97 -5.97 10.02 3.57
N ALA A 98 -5.46 9.65 2.39
CA ALA A 98 -5.43 8.26 1.97
C ALA A 98 -4.50 7.43 2.88
N MET A 99 -3.34 7.99 3.28
CA MET A 99 -2.43 7.34 4.22
C MET A 99 -3.09 7.10 5.59
N TYR A 100 -3.87 8.06 6.08
CA TYR A 100 -4.64 7.91 7.31
C TYR A 100 -5.65 6.76 7.19
N GLN A 101 -6.42 6.70 6.11
CA GLN A 101 -7.38 5.62 5.85
C GLN A 101 -6.71 4.25 5.79
N VAL A 102 -5.55 4.15 5.14
CA VAL A 102 -4.75 2.91 5.08
C VAL A 102 -4.31 2.47 6.48
N LYS A 103 -3.82 3.40 7.31
CA LYS A 103 -3.42 3.09 8.69
C LYS A 103 -4.62 2.62 9.52
N THR A 104 -5.77 3.28 9.40
CA THR A 104 -7.00 2.86 10.08
C THR A 104 -7.45 1.47 9.65
N ALA A 105 -7.42 1.18 8.35
CA ALA A 105 -7.76 -0.13 7.81
C ALA A 105 -6.83 -1.22 8.35
N ILE A 106 -5.51 -0.97 8.36
CA ILE A 106 -4.52 -1.90 8.89
C ILE A 106 -4.67 -2.10 10.40
N ALA A 107 -4.95 -1.05 11.17
CA ALA A 107 -5.23 -1.16 12.59
C ALA A 107 -6.44 -2.08 12.85
N LEU A 108 -7.52 -1.92 12.08
CA LEU A 108 -8.69 -2.80 12.15
C LEU A 108 -8.36 -4.25 11.77
N ILE A 109 -7.55 -4.47 10.73
CA ILE A 109 -7.11 -5.83 10.31
C ILE A 109 -6.29 -6.51 11.41
N LEU A 110 -5.46 -5.74 12.10
CA LEU A 110 -4.55 -6.23 13.14
C LEU A 110 -5.16 -6.22 14.54
N ASP A 111 -6.44 -5.83 14.67
CA ASP A 111 -7.15 -5.68 15.95
C ASP A 111 -6.40 -4.77 16.94
N ILE A 112 -5.89 -3.64 16.42
CA ILE A 112 -5.18 -2.62 17.18
C ILE A 112 -6.14 -1.46 17.47
N ASP A 113 -6.37 -1.21 18.75
CA ASP A 113 -7.15 -0.05 19.20
C ASP A 113 -6.46 1.27 18.78
N PRO A 114 -7.13 2.13 17.98
CA PRO A 114 -6.54 3.39 17.51
C PRO A 114 -6.15 4.35 18.64
N GLU A 115 -6.79 4.25 19.81
CA GLU A 115 -6.58 5.12 20.97
C GLU A 115 -5.22 4.94 21.65
N HIS A 116 -4.49 3.88 21.33
CA HIS A 116 -3.16 3.58 21.90
C HIS A 116 -1.99 4.00 21.01
N CYS A 117 -2.24 4.59 19.84
CA CYS A 117 -1.21 5.11 18.94
C CYS A 117 -0.95 6.60 19.22
N GLY A 118 -0.46 6.89 20.42
CA GLY A 118 0.05 8.23 20.82
C GLY A 118 1.49 8.47 20.40
#